data_AF-A0A3B1DRY0-F1
#
_entry.id   AF-A0A3B1DRY0-F1
#
_cell.length_a   1.000
_cell.length_b   1.000
_cell.length_c   1.000
_cell.angle_alpha   90.00
_cell.angle_beta   90.00
_cell.angle_gamma   90.00
#
_symmetry.space_group_name_H-M   'P 1'
#
loop_
_entity.id
_entity.type
_entity.pdbx_description
1 polymer ?
#
loop_
_entity_poly.entity_id
_entity_poly.type
_entity_poly.pdbx_seq_one_letter_code
_entity_poly.pdbx_strand_id
1 'polypeptide(L)'
;LQIVAAILAAGWLAVAVQHFAYERWRLGRLGRRLFRQLRTIRRGESSLARAVGLLAREDQSPLVLPMNDSDETRYEMLGRLRRVLGCLGYRGVLVLVDRIDEPTLVNGDADRMRSIIWPMFNNKFLQQESFGLKMLLPIELRYALFKESSAFFQEARLDKQNLVERLSWTGSMLYDLCDARLKACRAVDAEPIALLDLFAEDVTGRDVVDALDQMHQPRDAFKLLYRCLSEHCSNVTAEQGQWRVPRLVLEQVRKQEAERVQQLYRGIRPA
;
A
#
# COMPACT_ATOMS: atom_id res chain seq x y z
N LEU A 1 25.99 -53.36 -42.96
CA LEU A 1 26.47 -52.09 -42.35
C LEU A 1 25.44 -50.96 -42.45
N GLN A 2 24.92 -50.61 -43.64
CA GLN A 2 23.96 -49.51 -43.82
C GLN A 2 22.63 -49.70 -43.06
N ILE A 3 22.06 -50.91 -43.06
CA ILE A 3 20.79 -51.20 -42.35
C ILE A 3 20.95 -51.06 -40.82
N VAL A 4 22.07 -51.55 -40.28
CA VAL A 4 22.38 -51.43 -38.85
C VAL A 4 22.58 -49.98 -38.44
N ALA A 5 23.27 -49.18 -39.27
CA ALA A 5 23.43 -47.75 -39.05
C ALA A 5 22.09 -46.99 -39.09
N ALA A 6 21.18 -47.36 -40.00
CA ALA A 6 19.85 -46.77 -40.10
C ALA A 6 18.98 -47.08 -38.86
N ILE A 7 19.03 -48.33 -38.35
CA ILE A 7 18.32 -48.73 -37.13
C ILE A 7 18.86 -47.98 -35.91
N LEU A 8 20.19 -47.85 -35.79
CA LEU A 8 20.81 -47.10 -34.70
C LEU A 8 20.47 -45.60 -34.76
N ALA A 9 20.49 -45.00 -35.95
CA ALA A 9 20.10 -43.60 -36.15
C ALA A 9 18.62 -43.36 -35.82
N ALA A 10 17.73 -44.25 -36.25
CA ALA A 10 16.30 -44.18 -35.91
C ALA A 10 16.06 -44.35 -34.40
N GLY A 11 16.81 -45.26 -33.74
CA GLY A 11 16.79 -45.42 -32.29
C GLY A 11 17.23 -44.16 -31.55
N TRP A 12 18.34 -43.56 -31.95
CA TRP A 12 18.82 -42.28 -31.38
C TRP A 12 17.84 -41.13 -31.61
N LEU A 13 17.23 -41.05 -32.79
CA LEU A 13 16.24 -40.04 -33.11
C LEU A 13 14.96 -40.21 -32.27
N ALA A 14 14.51 -41.44 -32.06
CA ALA A 14 13.38 -41.74 -31.16
C ALA A 14 13.69 -41.31 -29.71
N VAL A 15 14.88 -41.62 -29.19
CA VAL A 15 15.31 -41.20 -27.85
C VAL A 15 15.40 -39.68 -27.74
N ALA A 16 15.95 -39.00 -28.75
CA ALA A 16 16.04 -37.54 -28.78
C ALA A 16 14.66 -36.87 -28.79
N VAL A 17 13.73 -37.39 -29.61
CA VAL A 17 12.33 -36.91 -29.66
C VAL A 17 11.63 -37.15 -28.33
N GLN A 18 11.79 -38.33 -27.73
CA GLN A 18 11.23 -38.65 -26.41
C GLN A 18 11.78 -37.73 -25.32
N HIS A 19 13.10 -37.47 -25.33
CA HIS A 19 13.73 -36.57 -24.38
C HIS A 19 13.21 -35.13 -24.55
N PHE A 20 13.15 -34.62 -25.78
CA PHE A 20 12.64 -33.27 -26.05
C PHE A 20 11.16 -33.12 -25.66
N ALA A 21 10.33 -34.11 -26.00
CA ALA A 21 8.92 -34.13 -25.62
C ALA A 21 8.76 -34.19 -24.10
N TYR A 22 9.55 -35.00 -23.40
CA TYR A 22 9.55 -35.10 -21.95
C TYR A 22 9.96 -33.78 -21.29
N GLU A 23 11.02 -33.12 -21.75
CA GLU A 23 11.46 -31.84 -21.21
C GLU A 23 10.44 -30.73 -21.40
N ARG A 24 9.86 -30.64 -22.61
CA ARG A 24 8.80 -29.67 -22.92
C ARG A 24 7.59 -29.88 -22.02
N TRP A 25 7.19 -31.13 -21.84
CA TRP A 25 6.07 -31.52 -21.01
C TRP A 25 6.35 -31.26 -19.51
N ARG A 26 7.55 -31.56 -19.01
CA ARG A 26 8.00 -31.26 -17.64
C ARG A 26 7.98 -29.76 -17.35
N LEU A 27 8.62 -28.96 -18.20
CA LEU A 27 8.66 -27.50 -18.06
C LEU A 27 7.26 -26.89 -18.15
N GLY A 28 6.39 -27.42 -19.02
CA GLY A 28 4.98 -27.04 -19.09
C GLY A 28 4.24 -27.29 -17.77
N ARG A 29 4.41 -28.47 -17.15
CA ARG A 29 3.79 -28.73 -15.82
C ARG A 29 4.36 -27.82 -14.74
N LEU A 30 5.67 -27.54 -14.73
CA LEU A 30 6.30 -26.63 -13.76
C LEU A 30 5.80 -25.19 -13.92
N GLY A 31 5.77 -24.67 -15.15
CA GLY A 31 5.26 -23.34 -15.46
C GLY A 31 3.80 -23.17 -15.05
N ARG A 32 2.97 -24.20 -15.25
CA ARG A 32 1.56 -24.21 -14.82
C ARG A 32 1.40 -24.22 -13.30
N ARG A 33 2.24 -24.97 -12.56
CA ARG A 33 2.22 -24.96 -11.08
C ARG A 33 2.62 -23.58 -10.55
N LEU A 34 3.67 -22.99 -11.11
CA LEU A 34 4.10 -21.64 -10.73
C LEU A 34 3.08 -20.58 -11.07
N PHE A 35 2.42 -20.69 -12.22
CA PHE A 35 1.36 -19.74 -12.60
C PHE A 35 0.22 -19.71 -11.57
N ARG A 36 -0.15 -20.87 -11.01
CA ARG A 36 -1.17 -20.94 -9.95
C ARG A 36 -0.71 -20.32 -8.63
N GLN A 37 0.59 -20.36 -8.35
CA GLN A 37 1.19 -19.86 -7.12
C GLN A 37 1.54 -18.36 -7.19
N LEU A 38 1.96 -17.87 -8.35
CA LEU A 38 2.40 -16.49 -8.57
C LEU A 38 1.23 -15.61 -9.01
N ARG A 39 0.37 -15.27 -8.04
CA ARG A 39 -0.88 -14.51 -8.28
C ARG A 39 -0.68 -13.07 -8.75
N THR A 40 0.49 -12.49 -8.53
CA THR A 40 0.78 -11.06 -8.79
C THR A 40 1.46 -10.80 -10.14
N ILE A 41 1.89 -11.85 -10.86
CA ILE A 41 2.66 -11.69 -12.10
C ILE A 41 1.75 -11.79 -13.32
N ARG A 42 1.72 -10.74 -14.15
CA ARG A 42 1.02 -10.71 -15.44
C ARG A 42 1.75 -11.49 -16.55
N ARG A 43 2.24 -12.70 -16.27
CA ARG A 43 2.92 -13.57 -17.25
C ARG A 43 2.09 -14.83 -17.49
N GLY A 44 1.89 -15.18 -18.76
CA GLY A 44 1.23 -16.43 -19.13
C GLY A 44 2.06 -17.68 -18.79
N GLU A 45 1.39 -18.82 -18.65
CA GLU A 45 2.00 -20.11 -18.30
C GLU A 45 3.21 -20.47 -19.18
N SER A 46 3.12 -20.23 -20.48
CA SER A 46 4.20 -20.52 -21.45
C SER A 46 5.42 -19.62 -21.29
N SER A 47 5.22 -18.39 -20.81
CA SER A 47 6.32 -17.46 -20.50
C SER A 47 7.06 -17.91 -19.24
N LEU A 48 6.33 -18.32 -18.20
CA LEU A 48 6.91 -18.88 -16.98
C LEU A 48 7.65 -20.19 -17.26
N ALA A 49 7.07 -21.10 -18.04
CA ALA A 49 7.74 -22.35 -18.43
C ALA A 49 9.06 -22.10 -19.17
N ARG A 50 9.11 -21.11 -20.06
CA ARG A 50 10.36 -20.70 -20.75
C ARG A 50 11.38 -20.12 -19.77
N ALA A 51 10.96 -19.22 -18.88
CA ALA A 51 11.85 -18.60 -17.91
C ALA A 51 12.48 -19.65 -16.96
N VAL A 52 11.68 -20.61 -16.48
CA VAL A 52 12.18 -21.73 -15.66
C VAL A 52 13.11 -22.63 -16.45
N GLY A 53 12.87 -22.80 -17.75
CA GLY A 53 13.76 -23.56 -18.64
C GLY A 53 15.16 -22.96 -18.80
N LEU A 54 15.36 -21.68 -18.47
CA LEU A 54 16.68 -21.03 -18.46
C LEU A 54 17.46 -21.30 -17.17
N LEU A 55 16.80 -21.79 -16.12
CA LEU A 55 17.45 -22.14 -14.85
C LEU A 55 18.13 -23.50 -14.96
N ALA A 56 19.22 -23.70 -14.21
CA ALA A 56 19.85 -25.01 -14.06
C ALA A 56 18.83 -26.02 -13.52
N ARG A 57 18.97 -27.31 -13.88
CA ARG A 57 18.00 -28.35 -13.47
C ARG A 57 17.83 -28.45 -11.95
N GLU A 58 18.89 -28.18 -11.19
CA GLU A 58 18.89 -28.20 -9.72
C GLU A 58 17.99 -27.10 -9.13
N ASP A 59 17.95 -25.94 -9.79
CA ASP A 59 17.14 -24.80 -9.42
C ASP A 59 15.67 -24.93 -9.86
N GLN A 60 15.32 -25.98 -10.62
CA GLN A 60 13.94 -26.25 -11.04
C GLN A 60 13.14 -27.05 -9.98
N SER A 61 13.69 -27.22 -8.79
CA SER A 61 13.11 -28.03 -7.72
C SER A 61 12.05 -27.28 -6.88
N PRO A 62 11.11 -28.00 -6.23
CA PRO A 62 10.12 -27.39 -5.33
C PRO A 62 10.70 -26.76 -4.06
N LEU A 63 11.95 -27.08 -3.72
CA LEU A 63 12.69 -26.46 -2.60
C LEU A 63 13.22 -25.08 -2.97
N VAL A 64 13.41 -24.83 -4.26
CA VAL A 64 13.96 -23.58 -4.80
C VAL A 64 12.82 -22.68 -5.27
N LEU A 65 11.88 -23.22 -6.02
CA LEU A 65 10.78 -22.48 -6.61
C LEU A 65 9.53 -22.50 -5.71
N PRO A 66 8.72 -21.43 -5.69
CA PRO A 66 7.56 -21.30 -4.80
C PRO A 66 6.41 -22.12 -5.38
N MET A 67 6.53 -23.44 -5.26
CA MET A 67 5.61 -24.42 -5.83
C MET A 67 4.54 -24.87 -4.83
N ASN A 68 4.72 -24.52 -3.56
CA ASN A 68 3.82 -24.79 -2.45
C ASN A 68 3.43 -23.47 -1.76
N ASP A 69 2.51 -23.57 -0.80
CA ASP A 69 2.02 -22.43 -0.02
C ASP A 69 2.97 -22.07 1.15
N SER A 70 4.20 -22.61 1.17
CA SER A 70 5.17 -22.32 2.24
C SER A 70 5.78 -20.93 2.08
N ASP A 71 5.76 -20.17 3.16
CA ASP A 71 6.40 -18.85 3.22
C ASP A 71 7.92 -18.94 3.29
N GLU A 72 8.49 -20.05 3.78
CA GLU A 72 9.94 -20.23 3.88
C GLU A 72 10.61 -20.18 2.52
N THR A 73 10.06 -20.90 1.54
CA THR A 73 10.55 -20.87 0.16
C THR A 73 10.47 -19.47 -0.43
N ARG A 74 9.42 -18.71 -0.10
CA ARG A 74 9.25 -17.32 -0.56
C ARG A 74 10.29 -16.38 0.07
N TYR A 75 10.60 -16.55 1.35
CA TYR A 75 11.66 -15.79 2.02
C TYR A 75 13.04 -16.12 1.45
N GLU A 76 13.34 -17.38 1.16
CA GLU A 76 14.59 -17.76 0.49
C GLU A 76 14.73 -17.14 -0.91
N MET A 77 13.62 -16.97 -1.64
CA MET A 77 13.63 -16.24 -2.90
C MET A 77 13.99 -14.77 -2.75
N LEU A 78 13.57 -14.10 -1.67
CA LEU A 78 14.02 -12.73 -1.38
C LEU A 78 15.53 -12.69 -1.12
N GLY A 79 16.06 -13.68 -0.41
CA GLY A 79 17.50 -13.85 -0.23
C GLY A 79 18.25 -14.02 -1.55
N ARG A 80 17.69 -14.76 -2.51
CA ARG A 80 18.24 -14.88 -3.87
C ARG A 80 18.15 -13.58 -4.65
N LEU A 81 17.01 -12.90 -4.60
CA LEU A 81 16.84 -11.58 -5.21
C LEU A 81 17.90 -10.62 -4.68
N ARG A 82 18.14 -10.60 -3.37
CA ARG A 82 19.22 -9.81 -2.75
C ARG A 82 20.58 -10.14 -3.34
N ARG A 83 20.94 -11.42 -3.48
CA ARG A 83 22.23 -11.82 -4.06
C ARG A 83 22.40 -11.30 -5.49
N VAL A 84 21.34 -11.41 -6.31
CA VAL A 84 21.35 -10.89 -7.69
C VAL A 84 21.49 -9.37 -7.70
N LEU A 85 20.72 -8.67 -6.86
CA LEU A 85 20.80 -7.21 -6.72
C LEU A 85 22.18 -6.75 -6.23
N GLY A 86 22.81 -7.52 -5.34
CA GLY A 86 24.18 -7.29 -4.87
C GLY A 86 25.22 -7.33 -6.00
N CYS A 87 25.10 -8.29 -6.92
CA CYS A 87 25.95 -8.35 -8.12
C CYS A 87 25.78 -7.13 -9.03
N LEU A 88 24.62 -6.48 -9.01
CA LEU A 88 24.33 -5.25 -9.74
C LEU A 88 24.74 -3.97 -9.00
N GLY A 89 25.33 -4.09 -7.80
CA GLY A 89 25.80 -2.96 -6.99
C GLY A 89 24.78 -2.40 -5.99
N TYR A 90 23.58 -2.97 -5.91
CA TYR A 90 22.59 -2.56 -4.91
C TYR A 90 22.91 -3.17 -3.53
N ARG A 91 23.01 -2.33 -2.50
CA ARG A 91 23.29 -2.77 -1.12
C ARG A 91 22.04 -3.15 -0.31
N GLY A 92 20.86 -2.76 -0.78
CA GLY A 92 19.60 -3.05 -0.13
C GLY A 92 18.40 -2.46 -0.86
N VAL A 93 17.21 -2.78 -0.37
CA VAL A 93 15.92 -2.37 -0.93
C VAL A 93 15.09 -1.72 0.18
N LEU A 94 14.59 -0.51 -0.06
CA LEU A 94 13.61 0.14 0.81
C LEU A 94 12.23 0.07 0.14
N VAL A 95 11.27 -0.54 0.83
CA VAL A 95 9.87 -0.64 0.39
C VAL A 95 9.04 0.31 1.26
N LEU A 96 8.43 1.31 0.63
CA LEU A 96 7.46 2.21 1.25
C LEU A 96 6.05 1.78 0.86
N VAL A 97 5.25 1.40 1.85
CA VAL A 97 3.82 1.14 1.69
C VAL A 97 3.09 2.39 2.15
N ASP A 98 2.56 3.19 1.22
CA ASP A 98 1.85 4.44 1.52
C ASP A 98 0.33 4.25 1.53
N ARG A 99 -0.21 3.61 0.49
CA ARG A 99 -1.64 3.37 0.36
C ARG A 99 -1.93 1.92 0.01
N ILE A 100 -2.93 1.39 0.70
CA ILE A 100 -3.47 0.05 0.49
C ILE A 100 -4.94 0.24 0.11
N ASP A 101 -5.20 1.01 -0.95
CA ASP A 101 -6.56 1.39 -1.35
C ASP A 101 -6.85 1.10 -2.83
N GLU A 102 -6.14 0.13 -3.44
CA GLU A 102 -6.34 -0.27 -4.84
C GLU A 102 -7.84 -0.47 -5.12
N PRO A 103 -8.47 0.39 -5.95
CA PRO A 103 -9.93 0.49 -6.02
C PRO A 103 -10.62 -0.81 -6.41
N THR A 104 -9.97 -1.62 -7.25
CA THR A 104 -10.53 -2.88 -7.74
C THR A 104 -10.39 -4.03 -6.75
N LEU A 105 -9.38 -4.00 -5.87
CA LEU A 105 -9.05 -5.11 -4.97
C LEU A 105 -9.50 -4.84 -3.54
N VAL A 106 -9.21 -3.65 -3.02
CA VAL A 106 -9.47 -3.28 -1.63
C VAL A 106 -10.76 -2.48 -1.51
N ASN A 107 -10.98 -1.49 -2.38
CA ASN A 107 -12.15 -0.61 -2.35
C ASN A 107 -12.46 -0.02 -0.95
N GLY A 108 -11.42 0.33 -0.19
CA GLY A 108 -11.56 0.84 1.19
C GLY A 108 -12.03 -0.19 2.22
N ASP A 109 -12.08 -1.48 1.89
CA ASP A 109 -12.50 -2.52 2.82
C ASP A 109 -11.38 -2.93 3.78
N ALA A 110 -11.59 -2.66 5.07
CA ALA A 110 -10.63 -2.93 6.14
C ALA A 110 -10.21 -4.41 6.23
N ASP A 111 -11.12 -5.34 6.00
CA ASP A 111 -10.78 -6.77 6.04
C ASP A 111 -9.88 -7.18 4.87
N ARG A 112 -10.08 -6.55 3.70
CA ARG A 112 -9.20 -6.76 2.54
C ARG A 112 -7.84 -6.12 2.75
N MET A 113 -7.79 -4.90 3.28
CA MET A 113 -6.54 -4.27 3.71
C MET A 113 -5.77 -5.17 4.69
N ARG A 114 -6.48 -5.73 5.67
CA ARG A 114 -5.93 -6.66 6.67
C ARG A 114 -5.30 -7.88 6.00
N SER A 115 -5.99 -8.50 5.04
CA SER A 115 -5.49 -9.70 4.34
C SER A 115 -4.19 -9.47 3.57
N ILE A 116 -3.90 -8.23 3.16
CA ILE A 116 -2.66 -7.86 2.48
C ILE A 116 -1.55 -7.61 3.49
N ILE A 117 -1.84 -6.89 4.57
CA ILE A 117 -0.82 -6.39 5.50
C ILE A 117 -0.45 -7.38 6.59
N TRP A 118 -1.40 -8.18 7.09
CA TRP A 118 -1.14 -9.09 8.21
C TRP A 118 -0.01 -10.09 7.95
N PRO A 119 0.08 -10.72 6.76
CA PRO A 119 1.21 -11.58 6.43
C PRO A 119 2.57 -10.88 6.53
N MET A 120 2.61 -9.55 6.35
CA MET A 120 3.84 -8.76 6.43
C MET A 120 4.30 -8.48 7.87
N PHE A 121 3.45 -8.73 8.87
CA PHE A 121 3.84 -8.61 10.28
C PHE A 121 4.62 -9.82 10.81
N ASN A 122 5.00 -10.77 9.94
CA ASN A 122 5.85 -11.88 10.32
C ASN A 122 7.28 -11.39 10.65
N ASN A 123 7.80 -11.75 11.82
CA ASN A 123 9.13 -11.33 12.26
C ASN A 123 10.26 -11.80 11.32
N LYS A 124 10.17 -13.01 10.77
CA LYS A 124 11.14 -13.55 9.81
C LYS A 124 11.16 -12.72 8.52
N PHE A 125 10.01 -12.16 8.11
CA PHE A 125 9.92 -11.26 6.97
C PHE A 125 10.49 -9.86 7.28
N LEU A 126 10.19 -9.31 8.46
CA LEU A 126 10.67 -7.97 8.85
C LEU A 126 12.17 -7.94 9.17
N GLN A 127 12.77 -9.08 9.51
CA GLN A 127 14.20 -9.21 9.79
C GLN A 127 15.04 -9.63 8.57
N GLN A 128 14.47 -9.60 7.36
CA GLN A 128 15.23 -9.90 6.15
C GLN A 128 16.41 -8.92 5.99
N GLU A 129 17.62 -9.45 5.87
CA GLU A 129 18.82 -8.62 5.69
C GLU A 129 18.73 -7.77 4.42
N SER A 130 19.18 -6.51 4.53
CA SER A 130 19.23 -5.56 3.41
C SER A 130 17.85 -5.20 2.82
N PHE A 131 16.75 -5.52 3.51
CA PHE A 131 15.41 -5.01 3.20
C PHE A 131 14.94 -4.08 4.32
N GLY A 132 14.57 -2.86 3.95
CA GLY A 132 13.86 -1.92 4.82
C GLY A 132 12.40 -1.87 4.41
N LEU A 133 11.48 -2.00 5.37
CA LEU A 133 10.05 -1.86 5.13
C LEU A 133 9.50 -0.72 5.97
N LYS A 134 8.90 0.28 5.33
CA LYS A 134 8.19 1.37 5.99
C LYS A 134 6.72 1.31 5.60
N MET A 135 5.87 0.98 6.57
CA MET A 135 4.43 0.85 6.35
C MET A 135 3.69 2.03 6.96
N LEU A 136 3.18 2.92 6.11
CA LEU A 136 2.25 3.98 6.47
C LEU A 136 0.83 3.42 6.34
N LEU A 137 0.37 2.78 7.41
CA LEU A 137 -0.90 2.06 7.38
C LEU A 137 -2.10 3.00 7.61
N PRO A 138 -3.23 2.76 6.92
CA PRO A 138 -4.47 3.45 7.18
C PRO A 138 -4.93 3.30 8.64
N ILE A 139 -5.63 4.32 9.13
CA ILE A 139 -6.10 4.41 10.52
C ILE A 139 -7.03 3.26 10.91
N GLU A 140 -7.80 2.75 9.96
CA GLU A 140 -8.75 1.65 10.13
C GLU A 140 -8.03 0.37 10.59
N LEU A 141 -6.79 0.16 10.13
CA LEU A 141 -5.98 -1.00 10.52
C LEU A 141 -5.44 -0.90 11.94
N ARG A 142 -5.32 0.31 12.50
CA ARG A 142 -4.87 0.50 13.88
C ARG A 142 -5.80 -0.23 14.84
N TYR A 143 -7.10 -0.03 14.70
CA TYR A 143 -8.08 -0.67 15.58
C TYR A 143 -8.03 -2.19 15.48
N ALA A 144 -7.88 -2.74 14.27
CA ALA A 144 -7.74 -4.17 14.05
C ALA A 144 -6.45 -4.72 14.68
N LEU A 145 -5.32 -4.00 14.56
CA LEU A 145 -4.04 -4.39 15.13
C LEU A 145 -4.10 -4.50 16.65
N PHE A 146 -4.69 -3.51 17.33
CA PHE A 146 -4.79 -3.51 18.80
C PHE A 146 -5.82 -4.52 19.35
N LYS A 147 -6.69 -5.06 18.50
CA LYS A 147 -7.60 -6.16 18.85
C LYS A 147 -6.97 -7.55 18.71
N GLU A 148 -5.75 -7.63 18.19
CA GLU A 148 -5.09 -8.91 17.99
C GLU A 148 -4.75 -9.62 19.29
N SER A 149 -4.57 -10.94 19.19
CA SER A 149 -4.18 -11.77 20.32
C SER A 149 -2.77 -11.47 20.81
N SER A 150 -2.51 -11.72 22.10
CA SER A 150 -1.15 -11.62 22.66
C SER A 150 -0.14 -12.51 21.93
N ALA A 151 -0.58 -13.66 21.38
CA ALA A 151 0.26 -14.55 20.59
C ALA A 151 0.76 -13.88 19.31
N PHE A 152 -0.11 -13.14 18.61
CA PHE A 152 0.28 -12.37 17.42
C PHE A 152 1.33 -11.31 17.74
N PHE A 153 1.15 -10.54 18.83
CA PHE A 153 2.12 -9.53 19.24
C PHE A 153 3.49 -10.13 19.60
N GLN A 154 3.50 -11.31 20.24
CA GLN A 154 4.73 -12.04 20.55
C GLN A 154 5.42 -12.56 19.30
N GLU A 155 4.66 -13.07 18.31
CA GLU A 155 5.21 -13.56 17.05
C GLU A 155 5.77 -12.43 16.19
N ALA A 156 5.01 -11.34 16.01
CA ALA A 156 5.42 -10.18 15.20
C ALA A 156 6.56 -9.38 15.85
N ARG A 157 6.67 -9.43 17.18
CA ARG A 157 7.63 -8.66 18.00
C ARG A 157 7.60 -7.17 17.69
N LEU A 158 6.40 -6.60 17.63
CA LEU A 158 6.19 -5.19 17.29
C LEU A 158 6.89 -4.22 18.26
N ASP A 159 7.17 -4.67 19.48
CA ASP A 159 7.99 -3.97 20.48
C ASP A 159 9.44 -3.74 20.03
N LYS A 160 9.99 -4.66 19.24
CA LYS A 160 11.35 -4.55 18.68
C LYS A 160 11.39 -3.94 17.29
N GLN A 161 10.23 -3.81 16.67
CA GLN A 161 10.09 -3.04 15.44
C GLN A 161 9.95 -1.56 15.82
N ASN A 162 10.43 -0.66 14.97
CA ASN A 162 10.25 0.79 15.16
C ASN A 162 8.79 1.20 14.84
N LEU A 163 7.83 0.63 15.58
CA LEU A 163 6.41 0.91 15.41
C LEU A 163 6.11 2.32 15.91
N VAL A 164 5.70 3.19 15.00
CA VAL A 164 5.13 4.49 15.34
C VAL A 164 3.61 4.34 15.29
N GLU A 165 2.97 4.38 16.46
CA GLU A 165 1.52 4.13 16.55
C GLU A 165 0.68 5.13 15.74
N ARG A 166 1.11 6.39 15.71
CA ARG A 166 0.39 7.47 15.04
C ARG A 166 1.33 8.62 14.71
N LEU A 167 1.19 9.15 13.50
CA LEU A 167 1.70 10.46 13.16
C LEU A 167 0.68 11.51 13.62
N SER A 168 1.04 12.31 14.63
CA SER A 168 0.18 13.37 15.16
C SER A 168 0.45 14.70 14.46
N TRP A 169 -0.63 15.43 14.17
CA TRP A 169 -0.61 16.80 13.69
C TRP A 169 -1.36 17.66 14.68
N THR A 170 -0.76 18.78 15.09
CA THR A 170 -1.43 19.77 15.95
C THR A 170 -2.28 20.71 15.08
N GLY A 171 -3.28 21.36 15.69
CA GLY A 171 -4.08 22.38 15.02
C GLY A 171 -3.23 23.49 14.39
N SER A 172 -2.14 23.91 15.05
CA SER A 172 -1.21 24.91 14.50
C SER A 172 -0.47 24.43 13.26
N MET A 173 0.07 23.20 13.27
CA MET A 173 0.73 22.62 12.10
C MET A 173 -0.24 22.46 10.91
N LEU A 174 -1.49 22.10 11.20
CA LEU A 174 -2.53 21.98 10.19
C LEU A 174 -2.94 23.36 9.64
N TYR A 175 -3.03 24.37 10.50
CA TYR A 175 -3.28 25.74 10.08
C TYR A 175 -2.18 26.22 9.13
N ASP A 176 -0.92 26.08 9.51
CA ASP A 176 0.24 26.48 8.70
C ASP A 176 0.27 25.72 7.36
N LEU A 177 -0.07 24.43 7.37
CA LEU A 177 -0.15 23.61 6.16
C LEU A 177 -1.27 24.07 5.22
N CYS A 178 -2.45 24.37 5.77
CA CYS A 178 -3.59 24.87 4.99
C CYS A 178 -3.30 26.25 4.41
N ASP A 179 -2.69 27.15 5.18
CA ASP A 179 -2.27 28.47 4.75
C ASP A 179 -1.20 28.40 3.65
N ALA A 180 -0.19 27.54 3.81
CA ALA A 180 0.83 27.28 2.80
C ALA A 180 0.23 26.74 1.49
N ARG A 181 -0.78 25.85 1.57
CA ARG A 181 -1.48 25.34 0.40
C ARG A 181 -2.33 26.40 -0.28
N LEU A 182 -3.03 27.23 0.49
CA LEU A 182 -3.76 28.38 -0.05
C LEU A 182 -2.81 29.28 -0.85
N LYS A 183 -1.65 29.61 -0.26
CA LYS A 183 -0.60 30.41 -0.91
C LYS A 183 -0.07 29.77 -2.19
N ALA A 184 0.14 28.45 -2.20
CA ALA A 184 0.65 27.72 -3.36
C ALA A 184 -0.34 27.64 -4.53
N CYS A 185 -1.65 27.74 -4.26
CA CYS A 185 -2.70 27.69 -5.30
C CYS A 185 -3.01 29.07 -5.91
N ARG A 186 -2.33 30.15 -5.48
CA ARG A 186 -2.57 31.50 -5.97
C ARG A 186 -1.93 31.73 -7.34
N ALA A 187 -2.58 32.58 -8.14
CA ALA A 187 -1.94 33.15 -9.33
C ALA A 187 -0.76 34.05 -8.92
N VAL A 188 0.24 34.17 -9.81
CA VAL A 188 1.48 34.92 -9.56
C VAL A 188 1.20 36.38 -9.16
N ASP A 189 0.17 37.00 -9.75
CA ASP A 189 -0.17 38.42 -9.56
C ASP A 189 -1.35 38.66 -8.61
N ALA A 190 -1.83 37.61 -7.91
CA ALA A 190 -2.93 37.81 -6.96
C ALA A 190 -2.46 38.62 -5.72
N GLU A 191 -3.40 39.20 -5.00
CA GLU A 191 -3.14 39.81 -3.67
C GLU A 191 -2.95 38.74 -2.59
N PRO A 192 -2.00 38.90 -1.64
CA PRO A 192 -1.78 37.93 -0.57
C PRO A 192 -3.07 37.67 0.20
N ILE A 193 -3.34 36.39 0.48
CA ILE A 193 -4.48 35.96 1.29
C ILE A 193 -3.97 34.97 2.35
N ALA A 194 -4.41 35.18 3.58
CA ALA A 194 -4.21 34.26 4.69
C ALA A 194 -5.44 33.37 4.87
N LEU A 195 -5.26 32.21 5.49
CA LEU A 195 -6.38 31.28 5.75
C LEU A 195 -7.52 31.94 6.53
N LEU A 196 -7.20 32.82 7.50
CA LEU A 196 -8.19 33.53 8.31
C LEU A 196 -9.06 34.48 7.48
N ASP A 197 -8.58 34.99 6.34
CA ASP A 197 -9.32 35.95 5.50
C ASP A 197 -10.54 35.31 4.80
N LEU A 198 -10.61 33.97 4.78
CA LEU A 198 -11.76 33.20 4.30
C LEU A 198 -12.93 33.22 5.29
N PHE A 199 -12.69 33.60 6.54
CA PHE A 199 -13.67 33.61 7.61
C PHE A 199 -14.10 35.04 7.95
N ALA A 200 -15.30 35.19 8.50
CA ALA A 200 -15.84 36.48 8.91
C ALA A 200 -15.16 36.97 10.20
N GLU A 201 -15.38 38.25 10.53
CA GLU A 201 -14.71 38.91 11.67
C GLU A 201 -15.09 38.32 13.04
N ASP A 202 -16.19 37.57 13.09
CA ASP A 202 -16.63 36.83 14.27
C ASP A 202 -15.84 35.54 14.50
N VAL A 203 -14.95 35.14 13.57
CA VAL A 203 -14.05 33.98 13.69
C VAL A 203 -12.63 34.43 13.99
N THR A 204 -12.05 33.91 15.06
CA THR A 204 -10.66 34.18 15.42
C THR A 204 -9.74 33.09 14.86
N GLY A 205 -8.44 33.41 14.69
CA GLY A 205 -7.45 32.40 14.30
C GLY A 205 -7.39 31.22 15.27
N ARG A 206 -7.67 31.45 16.56
CA ARG A 206 -7.76 30.39 17.57
C ARG A 206 -8.92 29.44 17.31
N ASP A 207 -10.08 29.96 16.90
CA ASP A 207 -11.24 29.12 16.57
C ASP A 207 -10.94 28.17 15.41
N VAL A 208 -10.23 28.66 14.39
CA VAL A 208 -9.80 27.84 13.23
C VAL A 208 -8.78 26.79 13.66
N VAL A 209 -7.77 27.18 14.45
CA VAL A 209 -6.76 26.25 14.98
C VAL A 209 -7.41 25.15 15.83
N ASP A 210 -8.34 25.52 16.72
CA ASP A 210 -9.06 24.57 17.59
C ASP A 210 -9.98 23.64 16.78
N ALA A 211 -10.57 24.12 15.68
CA ALA A 211 -11.34 23.28 14.76
C ALA A 211 -10.44 22.30 13.99
N LEU A 212 -9.27 22.75 13.54
CA LEU A 212 -8.31 21.91 12.82
C LEU A 212 -7.66 20.84 13.71
N ASP A 213 -7.43 21.13 14.99
CA ASP A 213 -6.84 20.16 15.94
C ASP A 213 -7.67 18.87 16.05
N GLN A 214 -9.00 18.98 15.93
CA GLN A 214 -9.94 17.86 15.96
C GLN A 214 -9.87 16.98 14.70
N MET A 215 -9.28 17.45 13.61
CA MET A 215 -9.17 16.71 12.35
C MET A 215 -8.00 15.73 12.34
N HIS A 216 -6.97 15.99 13.17
CA HIS A 216 -5.82 15.12 13.41
C HIS A 216 -4.90 14.76 12.23
N GLN A 217 -5.35 14.92 10.99
CA GLN A 217 -4.61 14.62 9.77
C GLN A 217 -4.87 15.70 8.71
N PRO A 218 -3.88 16.00 7.84
CA PRO A 218 -4.02 16.96 6.75
C PRO A 218 -5.25 16.74 5.87
N ARG A 219 -5.57 15.47 5.55
CA ARG A 219 -6.69 15.13 4.67
C ARG A 219 -8.02 15.60 5.24
N ASP A 220 -8.25 15.40 6.54
CA ASP A 220 -9.50 15.77 7.19
C ASP A 220 -9.55 17.28 7.46
N ALA A 221 -8.41 17.95 7.69
CA ALA A 221 -8.32 19.40 7.70
C ALA A 221 -8.77 20.02 6.37
N PHE A 222 -8.31 19.51 5.23
CA PHE A 222 -8.76 20.00 3.92
C PHE A 222 -10.25 19.71 3.65
N LYS A 223 -10.78 18.56 4.11
CA LYS A 223 -12.22 18.26 4.01
C LYS A 223 -13.05 19.21 4.85
N LEU A 224 -12.61 19.54 6.07
CA LEU A 224 -13.26 20.52 6.94
C LEU A 224 -13.38 21.87 6.22
N LEU A 225 -12.26 22.39 5.68
CA LEU A 225 -12.26 23.65 4.94
C LEU A 225 -13.13 23.60 3.69
N TYR A 226 -13.03 22.53 2.90
CA TYR A 226 -13.89 22.32 1.73
C TYR A 226 -15.37 22.35 2.10
N ARG A 227 -15.76 21.67 3.19
CA ARG A 227 -17.15 21.66 3.66
C ARG A 227 -17.59 23.01 4.19
N CYS A 228 -16.74 23.74 4.89
CA CYS A 228 -17.06 25.11 5.32
C CYS A 228 -17.39 26.01 4.12
N LEU A 229 -16.58 25.95 3.06
CA LEU A 229 -16.82 26.72 1.84
C LEU A 229 -18.09 26.25 1.12
N SER A 230 -18.26 24.93 0.94
CA SER A 230 -19.42 24.36 0.27
C SER A 230 -20.74 24.67 1.00
N GLU A 231 -20.75 24.56 2.32
CA GLU A 231 -21.91 24.85 3.16
C GLU A 231 -22.25 26.34 3.13
N HIS A 232 -21.24 27.21 3.22
CA HIS A 232 -21.42 28.66 3.11
C HIS A 232 -22.00 29.06 1.75
N CYS A 233 -21.39 28.58 0.66
CA CYS A 233 -21.84 28.87 -0.71
C CYS A 233 -23.24 28.33 -1.02
N SER A 234 -23.71 27.30 -0.31
CA SER A 234 -25.06 26.75 -0.50
C SER A 234 -26.13 27.56 0.21
N ASN A 235 -25.75 28.32 1.23
CA ASN A 235 -26.68 29.06 2.11
C ASN A 235 -26.73 30.57 1.82
N VAL A 236 -25.87 31.09 0.94
CA VAL A 236 -25.73 32.52 0.65
C VAL A 236 -25.90 32.78 -0.84
N THR A 237 -26.66 33.83 -1.19
CA THR A 237 -26.77 34.29 -2.58
C THR A 237 -25.73 35.36 -2.89
N ALA A 238 -25.34 35.48 -4.17
CA ALA A 238 -24.38 36.50 -4.60
C ALA A 238 -24.83 37.94 -4.27
N GLU A 239 -26.14 38.20 -4.23
CA GLU A 239 -26.73 39.51 -3.93
C GLU A 239 -26.52 39.94 -2.48
N GLN A 240 -26.42 39.00 -1.54
CA GLN A 240 -26.20 39.29 -0.12
C GLN A 240 -24.78 39.80 0.15
N GLY A 241 -23.83 39.60 -0.77
CA GLY A 241 -22.45 40.08 -0.66
C GLY A 241 -21.64 39.47 0.50
N GLN A 242 -22.09 38.35 1.05
CA GLN A 242 -21.43 37.68 2.17
C GLN A 242 -20.46 36.61 1.66
N TRP A 243 -19.21 36.99 1.44
CA TRP A 243 -18.19 36.10 0.84
C TRP A 243 -17.33 35.34 1.87
N ARG A 244 -17.50 35.64 3.16
CA ARG A 244 -16.71 35.10 4.26
C ARG A 244 -17.55 34.15 5.12
N VAL A 245 -16.94 33.05 5.55
CA VAL A 245 -17.60 32.01 6.34
C VAL A 245 -17.83 32.49 7.78
N PRO A 246 -19.09 32.58 8.27
CA PRO A 246 -19.38 33.01 9.64
C PRO A 246 -19.08 31.92 10.68
N ARG A 247 -18.93 32.30 11.95
CA ARG A 247 -18.63 31.35 13.05
C ARG A 247 -19.65 30.21 13.13
N LEU A 248 -20.93 30.50 12.90
CA LEU A 248 -22.00 29.49 12.95
C LEU A 248 -21.73 28.32 11.99
N VAL A 249 -21.31 28.60 10.76
CA VAL A 249 -21.00 27.56 9.75
C VAL A 249 -19.77 26.77 10.16
N LEU A 250 -18.71 27.45 10.63
CA LEU A 250 -17.51 26.78 11.14
C LEU A 250 -17.83 25.81 12.27
N GLU A 251 -18.62 26.23 13.26
CA GLU A 251 -18.98 25.39 14.41
C GLU A 251 -19.84 24.19 14.02
N GLN A 252 -20.81 24.38 13.12
CA GLN A 252 -21.64 23.30 12.59
C GLN A 252 -20.80 22.26 11.86
N VAL A 253 -19.96 22.69 10.92
CA VAL A 253 -19.12 21.79 10.11
C VAL A 253 -18.05 21.12 10.98
N ARG A 254 -17.46 21.85 11.94
CA ARG A 254 -16.52 21.30 12.93
C ARG A 254 -17.14 20.14 13.68
N LYS A 255 -18.36 20.30 14.20
CA LYS A 255 -19.05 19.26 14.95
C LYS A 255 -19.27 18.00 14.10
N GLN A 256 -19.79 18.16 12.88
CA GLN A 256 -20.04 17.05 11.96
C GLN A 256 -18.74 16.30 11.60
N GLU A 257 -17.68 17.03 11.29
CA GLU A 257 -16.39 16.41 10.92
C GLU A 257 -15.68 15.78 12.10
N ALA A 258 -15.74 16.38 13.29
CA ALA A 258 -15.19 15.80 14.49
C ALA A 258 -15.88 14.48 14.85
N GLU A 259 -17.21 14.42 14.75
CA GLU A 259 -17.98 13.19 14.93
C GLU A 259 -17.58 12.13 13.91
N ARG A 260 -17.47 12.48 12.62
CA ARG A 260 -17.02 11.55 11.56
C ARG A 260 -15.62 11.01 11.82
N VAL A 261 -14.67 11.88 12.18
CA VAL A 261 -13.29 11.48 12.49
C VAL A 261 -13.28 10.55 13.70
N GLN A 262 -14.00 10.88 14.78
CA GLN A 262 -14.11 10.01 15.96
C GLN A 262 -14.70 8.64 15.65
N GLN A 263 -15.71 8.55 14.77
CA GLN A 263 -16.27 7.28 14.33
C GLN A 263 -15.22 6.41 13.63
N LEU A 264 -14.42 6.99 12.73
CA LEU A 264 -13.33 6.29 12.05
C LEU A 264 -12.27 5.78 13.04
N TYR A 265 -11.90 6.56 14.04
CA TYR A 265 -10.98 6.13 15.12
C TYR A 265 -11.53 4.95 15.93
N ARG A 266 -12.86 4.82 16.04
CA ARG A 266 -13.54 3.70 16.71
C ARG A 266 -13.77 2.50 15.77
N GLY A 267 -13.35 2.59 14.51
CA GLY A 267 -13.58 1.55 13.50
C GLY A 267 -15.02 1.48 13.00
N ILE A 268 -15.85 2.50 13.26
CA ILE A 268 -17.22 2.60 12.80
C ILE A 268 -17.21 3.33 11.45
N ARG A 269 -17.73 2.70 10.40
CA ARG A 269 -17.88 3.36 9.09
C ARG A 269 -19.08 4.31 9.15
N PRO A 270 -18.96 5.57 8.69
CA PRO A 270 -20.13 6.37 8.39
C PRO A 270 -20.93 5.66 7.28
N ALA A 271 -22.24 5.58 7.45
CA ALA A 271 -23.17 4.99 6.48
C ALA A 271 -23.23 5.81 5.18
#